data_AF-A0A1U7LJD1-F1
#
_entry.id   AF-A0A1U7LJD1-F1
#
_cell.length_a   1.000
_cell.length_b   1.000
_cell.length_c   1.000
_cell.angle_alpha   90.00
_cell.angle_beta   90.00
_cell.angle_gamma   90.00
#
_symmetry.space_group_name_H-M   'P 1'
#
loop_
_entity.id
_entity.type
_entity.pdbx_description
1 polymer ?
#
loop_
_entity_poly.entity_id
_entity_poly.type
_entity_poly.pdbx_seq_one_letter_code
_entity_poly.pdbx_strand_id
1 'polypeptide(L)'
;MSHKARDFSHHISKESALRRPSPLKCAYAYTLREGMITMGGGLPEPCYFPFSALEAVVPELGRFSEKETQVAGDRIVIQKYRTKENNVLSLSDSLQYAQGYGVSDFLKFVTEHTKLAHKPPYEDWQCSITAGNTQGLALCLRMLCSRGDALLLEEFAYPAAVETADPMGLKLCGIAMDSEGIRDDILEEKLDKWDEQIEGAKRPTVIYLVPCGQNPSGATLGINRRKRIYKICQKYDIVIIEDDPYCTLNIVNIILTC
;
A
#
# COMPACT_ATOMS: atom_id res chain seq x y z
N MET A 1 -24.21 0.88 11.67
CA MET A 1 -23.28 1.34 12.74
C MET A 1 -21.88 1.10 12.20
N SER A 2 -21.08 2.16 12.02
CA SER A 2 -19.66 1.98 11.70
C SER A 2 -18.98 1.40 12.94
N HIS A 3 -18.13 0.40 12.78
CA HIS A 3 -17.39 -0.24 13.87
C HIS A 3 -15.90 0.07 13.70
N LYS A 4 -15.14 0.04 14.79
CA LYS A 4 -13.68 0.13 14.75
C LYS A 4 -13.07 -1.19 14.30
N ALA A 5 -11.86 -1.12 13.77
CA ALA A 5 -11.02 -2.27 13.52
C ALA A 5 -10.76 -3.03 14.83
N ARG A 6 -10.54 -4.35 14.70
CA ARG A 6 -10.07 -5.17 15.82
C ARG A 6 -8.63 -4.82 16.15
N ASP A 7 -8.23 -5.05 17.38
CA ASP A 7 -6.82 -4.97 17.78
C ASP A 7 -6.05 -6.17 17.20
N PHE A 8 -5.04 -5.88 16.38
CA PHE A 8 -4.13 -6.87 15.78
C PHE A 8 -2.71 -6.77 16.37
N SER A 9 -2.54 -6.18 17.56
CA SER A 9 -1.22 -6.00 18.18
C SER A 9 -0.45 -7.31 18.38
N HIS A 10 -1.13 -8.45 18.53
CA HIS A 10 -0.52 -9.78 18.64
C HIS A 10 0.06 -10.31 17.32
N HIS A 11 -0.28 -9.71 16.18
CA HIS A 11 0.34 -10.00 14.87
C HIS A 11 1.60 -9.20 14.61
N ILE A 12 1.87 -8.16 15.40
CA ILE A 12 3.00 -7.28 15.18
C ILE A 12 4.29 -8.02 15.51
N SER A 13 5.21 -8.05 14.54
CA SER A 13 6.52 -8.69 14.69
C SER A 13 7.31 -8.08 15.85
N LYS A 14 8.24 -8.86 16.41
CA LYS A 14 9.14 -8.37 17.46
C LYS A 14 9.93 -7.14 17.01
N GLU A 15 10.35 -7.10 15.74
CA GLU A 15 11.06 -5.96 15.19
C GLU A 15 10.19 -4.70 15.23
N SER A 16 8.94 -4.81 14.79
CA SER A 16 8.03 -3.67 14.71
C SER A 16 7.56 -3.18 16.07
N ALA A 17 7.30 -4.08 17.01
CA ALA A 17 6.94 -3.75 18.40
C ALA A 17 8.04 -2.96 19.15
N LEU A 18 9.30 -3.10 18.74
CA LEU A 18 10.43 -2.37 19.32
C LEU A 18 10.59 -0.95 18.75
N ARG A 19 9.93 -0.61 17.65
CA ARG A 19 10.05 0.72 17.04
C ARG A 19 9.42 1.78 17.94
N ARG A 20 10.09 2.93 18.03
CA ARG A 20 9.60 4.11 18.76
C ARG A 20 9.46 5.29 17.81
N PRO A 21 8.50 6.20 18.04
CA PRO A 21 8.43 7.44 17.29
C PRO A 21 9.76 8.21 17.37
N SER A 22 10.17 8.82 16.27
CA SER A 22 11.37 9.67 16.25
C SER A 22 11.14 10.89 17.15
N PRO A 23 11.95 11.10 18.21
CA PRO A 23 11.81 12.27 19.08
C PRO A 23 11.93 13.59 18.29
N LEU A 24 12.81 13.61 17.28
CA LEU A 24 12.98 14.75 16.40
C LEU A 24 11.72 15.06 15.58
N LYS A 25 11.05 14.04 15.03
CA LYS A 25 9.78 14.26 14.31
C LYS A 25 8.66 14.69 15.25
N CYS A 26 8.61 14.15 16.47
CA CYS A 26 7.66 14.62 17.48
C CYS A 26 7.90 16.10 17.85
N ALA A 27 9.17 16.54 17.87
CA ALA A 27 9.51 17.93 18.14
C ALA A 27 9.01 18.91 17.06
N TYR A 28 8.76 18.43 15.84
CA TYR A 28 8.24 19.25 14.74
C TYR A 28 6.88 19.89 15.06
N ALA A 29 6.06 19.27 15.90
CA ALA A 29 4.79 19.88 16.34
C ALA A 29 4.98 21.23 17.07
N TYR A 30 6.15 21.47 17.68
CA TYR A 30 6.45 22.72 18.37
C TYR A 30 6.86 23.85 17.43
N THR A 31 7.37 23.54 16.23
CA THR A 31 7.80 24.55 15.25
C THR A 31 6.60 25.31 14.66
N LEU A 32 5.40 24.72 14.71
CA LEU A 32 4.15 25.32 14.26
C LEU A 32 3.56 26.34 15.26
N ARG A 33 4.18 26.55 16.42
CA ARG A 33 3.70 27.52 17.41
C ARG A 33 4.01 28.94 16.96
N GLU A 34 3.02 29.81 17.08
CA GLU A 34 3.17 31.23 16.76
C GLU A 34 4.30 31.88 17.58
N GLY A 35 5.17 32.65 16.91
CA GLY A 35 6.33 33.30 17.52
C GLY A 35 7.54 32.40 17.82
N MET A 36 7.47 31.10 17.50
CA MET A 36 8.58 30.17 17.70
C MET A 36 9.67 30.36 16.64
N ILE A 37 10.91 30.59 17.09
CA ILE A 37 12.10 30.47 16.23
C ILE A 37 12.71 29.09 16.47
N THR A 38 12.79 28.27 15.42
CA THR A 38 13.31 26.89 15.53
C THR A 38 14.81 26.84 15.27
N MET A 39 15.59 26.41 16.27
CA MET A 39 17.00 25.99 16.11
C MET A 39 17.19 24.48 16.32
N GLY A 40 16.10 23.73 16.52
CA GLY A 40 16.15 22.32 16.90
C GLY A 40 16.12 21.34 15.72
N GLY A 41 15.63 21.78 14.56
CA GLY A 41 15.54 20.96 13.35
C GLY A 41 16.57 21.37 12.30
N GLY A 42 17.14 20.40 11.60
CA GLY A 42 18.03 20.64 10.46
C GLY A 42 17.27 20.85 9.15
N LEU A 43 16.33 21.80 9.12
CA LEU A 43 15.53 22.12 7.93
C LEU A 43 16.16 23.30 7.18
N PRO A 44 16.71 23.11 5.97
CA PRO A 44 17.28 24.22 5.22
C PRO A 44 16.22 25.23 4.82
N GLU A 45 16.60 26.50 4.78
CA GLU A 45 15.72 27.56 4.26
C GLU A 45 15.39 27.33 2.78
N PRO A 46 14.12 27.50 2.35
CA PRO A 46 13.74 27.26 0.96
C PRO A 46 14.51 28.09 -0.05
N CYS A 47 15.11 29.22 0.32
CA CYS A 47 15.94 30.03 -0.57
C CYS A 47 17.11 29.22 -1.17
N TYR A 48 17.59 28.18 -0.49
CA TYR A 48 18.64 27.28 -0.98
C TYR A 48 18.16 26.21 -1.96
N PHE A 49 16.85 26.04 -2.14
CA PHE A 49 16.30 25.08 -3.12
C PHE A 49 16.42 25.66 -4.55
N PRO A 50 17.13 25.00 -5.49
CA PRO A 50 17.51 25.59 -6.78
C PRO A 50 16.41 25.53 -7.85
N PHE A 51 15.13 25.55 -7.45
CA PHE A 51 13.98 25.52 -8.35
C PHE A 51 13.03 26.68 -8.02
N SER A 52 12.75 27.53 -9.01
CA SER A 52 11.79 28.63 -8.88
C SER A 52 10.36 28.22 -9.25
N ALA A 53 10.22 27.31 -10.21
CA ALA A 53 8.95 26.73 -10.62
C ALA A 53 9.18 25.36 -11.31
N LEU A 54 8.12 24.55 -11.37
CA LEU A 54 8.05 23.32 -12.17
C LEU A 54 6.77 23.34 -13.00
N GLU A 55 6.88 23.07 -14.30
CA GLU A 55 5.74 22.99 -15.22
C GLU A 55 5.56 21.54 -15.68
N ALA A 56 4.30 21.11 -15.76
CA ALA A 56 3.90 19.86 -16.40
C ALA A 56 2.71 20.12 -17.33
N VAL A 57 2.69 19.42 -18.47
CA VAL A 57 1.55 19.41 -19.39
C VAL A 57 0.84 18.07 -19.22
N VAL A 58 -0.44 18.09 -18.89
CA VAL A 58 -1.24 16.88 -18.63
C VAL A 58 -2.44 16.81 -19.56
N PRO A 59 -3.00 15.62 -19.82
CA PRO A 59 -4.15 15.46 -20.69
C PRO A 59 -5.40 16.15 -20.13
N GLU A 60 -6.25 16.69 -21.01
CA GLU A 60 -7.59 17.14 -20.64
C GLU A 60 -8.52 15.93 -20.39
N LEU A 61 -9.53 16.11 -19.54
CA LEU A 61 -10.53 15.08 -19.30
C LEU A 61 -11.24 14.67 -20.60
N GLY A 62 -11.20 13.37 -20.91
CA GLY A 62 -11.79 12.80 -22.13
C GLY A 62 -10.86 12.77 -23.34
N ARG A 63 -9.64 13.31 -23.23
CA ARG A 63 -8.61 13.34 -24.29
C ARG A 63 -7.26 12.90 -23.74
N PHE A 64 -7.03 11.59 -23.70
CA PHE A 64 -5.88 11.01 -23.01
C PHE A 64 -4.73 10.60 -23.92
N SER A 65 -4.85 10.78 -25.24
CA SER A 65 -3.74 10.44 -26.12
C SER A 65 -2.58 11.43 -25.97
N GLU A 66 -1.37 10.94 -26.19
CA GLU A 66 -0.17 11.77 -26.16
C GLU A 66 -0.27 12.93 -27.16
N LYS A 67 -0.77 12.65 -28.36
CA LYS A 67 -0.93 13.67 -29.41
C LYS A 67 -1.91 14.77 -29.01
N GLU A 68 -3.04 14.43 -28.39
CA GLU A 68 -3.99 15.43 -27.90
C GLU A 68 -3.37 16.27 -26.78
N THR A 69 -2.66 15.62 -25.85
CA THR A 69 -1.99 16.30 -24.73
C THR A 69 -0.92 17.28 -25.22
N GLN A 70 -0.16 16.93 -26.26
CA GLN A 70 0.83 17.82 -26.86
C GLN A 70 0.21 19.07 -27.49
N VAL A 71 -0.99 18.95 -28.06
CA VAL A 71 -1.67 20.04 -28.78
C VAL A 71 -2.50 20.92 -27.84
N ALA A 72 -3.22 20.30 -26.90
CA ALA A 72 -4.26 20.95 -26.11
C ALA A 72 -4.23 20.54 -24.62
N GLY A 73 -3.13 19.98 -24.12
CA GLY A 73 -3.03 19.60 -22.71
C GLY A 73 -3.04 20.80 -21.76
N ASP A 74 -3.55 20.55 -20.55
CA ASP A 74 -3.57 21.52 -19.47
C ASP A 74 -2.16 21.75 -18.91
N ARG A 75 -1.78 23.01 -18.78
CA ARG A 75 -0.49 23.41 -18.21
C ARG A 75 -0.63 23.67 -16.72
N ILE A 76 0.10 22.90 -15.93
CA ILE A 76 0.16 23.04 -14.48
C ILE A 76 1.53 23.61 -14.12
N VAL A 77 1.55 24.76 -13.45
CA VAL A 77 2.78 25.39 -12.96
C VAL A 77 2.76 25.44 -11.43
N ILE A 78 3.71 24.75 -10.80
CA ILE A 78 3.93 24.77 -9.37
C ILE A 78 5.04 25.79 -9.08
N GLN A 79 4.69 26.87 -8.39
CA GLN A 79 5.63 27.91 -8.01
C GLN A 79 6.38 27.54 -6.72
N LYS A 80 7.53 28.19 -6.50
CA LYS A 80 8.32 27.97 -5.27
C LYS A 80 7.54 28.27 -4.00
N TYR A 81 6.83 29.39 -3.96
CA TYR A 81 6.06 29.82 -2.80
C TYR A 81 4.56 29.84 -3.13
N ARG A 82 3.71 29.57 -2.12
CA ARG A 82 2.25 29.65 -2.28
C ARG A 82 1.83 31.08 -2.62
N THR A 83 0.84 31.21 -3.51
CA THR A 83 0.18 32.47 -3.81
C THR A 83 -1.29 32.39 -3.41
N LYS A 84 -2.02 33.52 -3.45
CA LYS A 84 -3.48 33.52 -3.20
C LYS A 84 -4.24 32.66 -4.21
N GLU A 85 -3.71 32.53 -5.43
CA GLU A 85 -4.31 31.82 -6.56
C GLU A 85 -3.88 30.35 -6.62
N ASN A 86 -2.67 30.02 -6.16
CA ASN A 86 -2.16 28.65 -6.07
C ASN A 86 -1.80 28.32 -4.62
N ASN A 87 -2.83 27.93 -3.86
CA ASN A 87 -2.74 27.63 -2.44
C ASN A 87 -2.70 26.14 -2.11
N VAL A 88 -2.60 25.25 -3.12
CA VAL A 88 -2.68 23.79 -2.93
C VAL A 88 -1.30 23.18 -2.72
N LEU A 89 -0.31 23.52 -3.56
CA LEU A 89 1.04 22.94 -3.50
C LEU A 89 2.10 24.02 -3.79
N SER A 90 3.26 23.93 -3.15
CA SER A 90 4.43 24.79 -3.43
C SER A 90 5.73 23.99 -3.42
N LEU A 91 6.72 24.38 -4.21
CA LEU A 91 8.02 23.68 -4.19
C LEU A 91 8.74 23.86 -2.84
N SER A 92 8.52 24.98 -2.14
CA SER A 92 9.10 25.20 -0.81
C SER A 92 8.63 24.18 0.22
N ASP A 93 7.38 23.71 0.12
CA ASP A 93 6.86 22.65 0.98
C ASP A 93 7.25 21.26 0.46
N SER A 94 7.14 21.03 -0.86
CA SER A 94 7.38 19.72 -1.47
C SER A 94 8.83 19.26 -1.44
N LEU A 95 9.78 20.20 -1.51
CA LEU A 95 11.22 19.92 -1.45
C LEU A 95 11.78 19.91 -0.01
N GLN A 96 10.95 20.30 0.97
CA GLN A 96 11.32 20.26 2.38
C GLN A 96 11.10 18.86 2.98
N TYR A 97 11.74 18.59 4.11
CA TYR A 97 11.45 17.40 4.90
C TYR A 97 9.96 17.27 5.23
N ALA A 98 9.44 16.06 5.07
CA ALA A 98 8.04 15.72 5.30
C ALA A 98 7.88 14.60 6.34
N GLN A 99 6.63 14.36 6.72
CA GLN A 99 6.27 13.23 7.57
C GLN A 99 6.44 11.90 6.81
N GLY A 100 6.67 10.81 7.55
CA GLY A 100 6.99 9.51 6.95
C GLY A 100 5.82 8.87 6.20
N TYR A 101 4.59 9.34 6.42
CA TYR A 101 3.37 8.84 5.79
C TYR A 101 2.96 9.61 4.53
N GLY A 102 3.78 10.59 4.09
CA GLY A 102 3.53 11.40 2.91
C GLY A 102 3.05 12.83 3.20
N VAL A 103 2.97 13.63 2.13
CA VAL A 103 2.50 15.03 2.19
C VAL A 103 0.98 15.08 2.28
N SER A 104 0.45 16.06 3.03
CA SER A 104 -0.97 16.13 3.40
C SER A 104 -1.92 16.21 2.21
N ASP A 105 -1.59 17.00 1.18
CA ASP A 105 -2.47 17.22 0.04
C ASP A 105 -2.64 15.95 -0.80
N PHE A 106 -1.54 15.24 -1.06
CA PHE A 106 -1.58 13.97 -1.77
C PHE A 106 -2.24 12.87 -0.93
N LEU A 107 -1.95 12.82 0.37
CA LEU A 107 -2.59 11.87 1.27
C LEU A 107 -4.11 12.07 1.33
N LYS A 108 -4.58 13.32 1.34
CA LYS A 108 -6.00 13.66 1.27
C LYS A 108 -6.62 13.15 -0.03
N PHE A 109 -5.97 13.38 -1.17
CA PHE A 109 -6.43 12.86 -2.46
C PHE A 109 -6.58 11.33 -2.43
N VAL A 110 -5.55 10.61 -1.97
CA VAL A 110 -5.57 9.14 -1.88
C VAL A 110 -6.68 8.67 -0.93
N THR A 111 -6.83 9.32 0.22
CA THR A 111 -7.88 8.99 1.21
C THR A 111 -9.29 9.16 0.62
N GLU A 112 -9.56 10.27 -0.07
CA GLU A 112 -10.85 10.49 -0.72
C GLU A 112 -11.09 9.51 -1.88
N HIS A 113 -10.05 9.21 -2.67
CA HIS A 113 -10.13 8.19 -3.70
C HIS A 113 -10.48 6.82 -3.11
N THR A 114 -9.83 6.39 -2.03
CA THR A 114 -10.14 5.13 -1.34
C THR A 114 -11.57 5.08 -0.81
N LYS A 115 -12.09 6.19 -0.27
CA LYS A 115 -13.51 6.29 0.14
C LYS A 115 -14.45 6.06 -1.02
N LEU A 116 -14.18 6.64 -2.18
CA LEU A 116 -15.04 6.54 -3.35
C LEU A 116 -14.98 5.15 -4.00
N ALA A 117 -13.76 4.63 -4.19
CA ALA A 117 -13.51 3.38 -4.90
C ALA A 117 -13.82 2.13 -4.07
N HIS A 118 -13.40 2.09 -2.80
CA HIS A 118 -13.43 0.86 -1.99
C HIS A 118 -14.41 0.88 -0.82
N LYS A 119 -14.75 2.06 -0.28
CA LYS A 119 -15.71 2.23 0.84
C LYS A 119 -15.45 1.27 2.02
N PRO A 120 -14.27 1.33 2.69
CA PRO A 120 -13.96 0.42 3.79
C PRO A 120 -15.07 0.40 4.87
N PRO A 121 -15.52 -0.77 5.33
CA PRO A 121 -16.71 -0.89 6.18
C PRO A 121 -16.44 -0.65 7.68
N TYR A 122 -15.40 0.10 8.03
CA TYR A 122 -14.98 0.44 9.40
C TYR A 122 -14.47 1.89 9.46
N GLU A 123 -14.34 2.49 10.64
CA GLU A 123 -14.12 3.95 10.76
C GLU A 123 -12.66 4.42 10.84
N ASP A 124 -11.77 3.59 11.35
CA ASP A 124 -10.40 3.94 11.73
C ASP A 124 -9.33 3.44 10.75
N TRP A 125 -9.71 3.21 9.49
CA TRP A 125 -8.74 2.99 8.41
C TRP A 125 -7.95 4.27 8.10
N GLN A 126 -6.73 4.08 7.62
CA GLN A 126 -5.82 5.16 7.24
C GLN A 126 -5.07 4.80 5.96
N CYS A 127 -4.59 5.81 5.24
CA CYS A 127 -3.68 5.66 4.12
C CYS A 127 -2.26 6.08 4.54
N SER A 128 -1.25 5.51 3.90
CA SER A 128 0.14 5.96 4.00
C SER A 128 0.76 5.89 2.61
N ILE A 129 1.50 6.92 2.24
CA ILE A 129 2.23 6.94 0.97
C ILE A 129 3.48 6.07 1.10
N THR A 130 3.75 5.28 0.06
CA THR A 130 4.94 4.43 -0.07
C THR A 130 5.71 4.80 -1.34
N ALA A 131 6.92 4.28 -1.47
CA ALA A 131 7.70 4.34 -2.72
C ALA A 131 7.28 3.26 -3.74
N GLY A 132 6.01 2.83 -3.71
CA GLY A 132 5.46 1.77 -4.56
C GLY A 132 5.17 0.46 -3.82
N ASN A 133 4.48 -0.46 -4.50
CA ASN A 133 3.97 -1.71 -3.91
C ASN A 133 5.11 -2.61 -3.38
N THR A 134 6.26 -2.66 -4.06
CA THR A 134 7.42 -3.43 -3.59
C THR A 134 7.91 -2.97 -2.21
N GLN A 135 8.01 -1.65 -1.98
CA GLN A 135 8.35 -1.13 -0.65
C GLN A 135 7.21 -1.37 0.34
N GLY A 136 5.96 -1.17 -0.07
CA GLY A 136 4.78 -1.42 0.76
C GLY A 136 4.75 -2.85 1.29
N LEU A 137 4.96 -3.83 0.41
CA LEU A 137 5.03 -5.24 0.76
C LEU A 137 6.18 -5.51 1.75
N ALA A 138 7.39 -5.00 1.48
CA ALA A 138 8.52 -5.17 2.39
C ALA A 138 8.24 -4.60 3.80
N LEU A 139 7.55 -3.46 3.88
CA LEU A 139 7.13 -2.87 5.16
C LEU A 139 6.09 -3.74 5.86
N CYS A 140 5.07 -4.23 5.15
CA CYS A 140 4.06 -5.13 5.69
C CYS A 140 4.68 -6.43 6.23
N LEU A 141 5.57 -7.07 5.48
CA LEU A 141 6.25 -8.30 5.92
C LEU A 141 7.11 -8.04 7.16
N ARG A 142 7.86 -6.93 7.23
CA ARG A 142 8.63 -6.59 8.45
C ARG A 142 7.74 -6.25 9.63
N MET A 143 6.53 -5.75 9.38
CA MET A 143 5.56 -5.42 10.42
C MET A 143 4.88 -6.66 10.98
N LEU A 144 4.62 -7.67 10.15
CA LEU A 144 3.74 -8.80 10.49
C LEU A 144 4.46 -10.15 10.60
N CYS A 145 5.69 -10.26 10.12
CA CYS A 145 6.42 -11.52 10.07
C CYS A 145 7.80 -11.39 10.74
N SER A 146 8.27 -12.53 11.25
CA SER A 146 9.61 -12.76 11.77
C SER A 146 10.29 -13.91 11.02
N ARG A 147 11.62 -13.97 11.04
CA ARG A 147 12.38 -15.09 10.47
C ARG A 147 11.86 -16.42 11.03
N GLY A 148 11.56 -17.38 10.15
CA GLY A 148 11.01 -18.69 10.49
C GLY A 148 9.47 -18.76 10.46
N ASP A 149 8.77 -17.63 10.35
CA ASP A 149 7.32 -17.63 10.17
C ASP A 149 6.95 -18.11 8.76
N ALA A 150 5.76 -18.70 8.62
CA ALA A 150 5.20 -19.07 7.33
C ALA A 150 4.39 -17.92 6.71
N LEU A 151 4.54 -17.71 5.41
CA LEU A 151 3.73 -16.80 4.61
C LEU A 151 2.90 -17.62 3.63
N LEU A 152 1.58 -17.48 3.69
CA LEU A 152 0.69 -18.04 2.68
C LEU A 152 0.70 -17.16 1.43
N LEU A 153 0.74 -17.79 0.27
CA LEU A 153 0.71 -17.12 -1.02
C LEU A 153 0.11 -18.05 -2.07
N GLU A 154 -0.21 -17.47 -3.23
CA GLU A 154 -0.64 -18.20 -4.41
C GLU A 154 0.44 -19.17 -4.92
N GLU A 155 0.05 -20.35 -5.43
CA GLU A 155 0.96 -21.36 -6.00
C GLU A 155 1.92 -20.76 -7.04
N PHE A 156 1.39 -19.90 -7.91
CA PHE A 156 2.16 -19.07 -8.82
C PHE A 156 2.04 -17.61 -8.39
N ALA A 157 2.99 -17.12 -7.59
CA ALA A 157 2.96 -15.76 -7.06
C ALA A 157 3.85 -14.79 -7.83
N TYR A 158 3.61 -13.50 -7.64
CA TYR A 158 4.44 -12.43 -8.17
C TYR A 158 5.92 -12.60 -7.74
N PRO A 159 6.88 -12.69 -8.69
CA PRO A 159 8.27 -13.00 -8.36
C PRO A 159 8.91 -12.03 -7.35
N ALA A 160 8.65 -10.73 -7.44
CA ALA A 160 9.26 -9.79 -6.50
C ALA A 160 8.69 -9.93 -5.07
N ALA A 161 7.48 -10.49 -4.90
CA ALA A 161 6.96 -10.83 -3.58
C ALA A 161 7.73 -11.99 -2.95
N VAL A 162 8.03 -13.03 -3.75
CA VAL A 162 8.88 -14.16 -3.36
C VAL A 162 10.30 -13.69 -3.03
N GLU A 163 10.91 -12.91 -3.91
CA GLU A 163 12.28 -12.37 -3.74
C GLU A 163 12.39 -11.39 -2.56
N THR A 164 11.30 -10.75 -2.15
CA THR A 164 11.26 -9.92 -0.94
C THR A 164 11.17 -10.77 0.33
N ALA A 165 10.34 -11.81 0.32
CA ALA A 165 10.03 -12.63 1.49
C ALA A 165 11.11 -13.68 1.81
N ASP A 166 11.70 -14.32 0.80
CA ASP A 166 12.73 -15.36 0.96
C ASP A 166 13.96 -14.92 1.78
N PRO A 167 14.64 -13.78 1.49
CA PRO A 167 15.80 -13.34 2.28
C PRO A 167 15.45 -12.92 3.72
N MET A 168 14.18 -12.61 3.99
CA MET A 168 13.68 -12.40 5.37
C MET A 168 13.64 -13.71 6.17
N GLY A 169 13.81 -14.86 5.50
CA GLY A 169 13.77 -16.20 6.07
C GLY A 169 12.35 -16.66 6.37
N LEU A 170 11.38 -16.22 5.58
CA LEU A 170 10.00 -16.69 5.68
C LEU A 170 9.85 -18.03 4.96
N LYS A 171 9.09 -18.95 5.53
CA LYS A 171 8.70 -20.18 4.83
C LYS A 171 7.54 -19.85 3.88
N LEU A 172 7.78 -19.93 2.58
CA LEU A 172 6.78 -19.66 1.56
C LEU A 172 5.86 -20.88 1.37
N CYS A 173 4.55 -20.69 1.58
CA CYS A 173 3.55 -21.74 1.50
C CYS A 173 2.55 -21.45 0.39
N GLY A 174 2.87 -21.96 -0.81
CA GLY A 174 2.00 -21.89 -1.98
C GLY A 174 0.70 -22.68 -1.76
N ILE A 175 -0.42 -22.05 -2.08
CA ILE A 175 -1.76 -22.66 -2.08
C ILE A 175 -2.23 -22.81 -3.52
N ALA A 176 -2.69 -24.02 -3.82
CA ALA A 176 -3.11 -24.40 -5.18
C ALA A 176 -4.16 -23.43 -5.75
N MET A 177 -4.12 -23.25 -7.06
CA MET A 177 -4.96 -22.30 -7.78
C MET A 177 -5.86 -22.99 -8.80
N ASP A 178 -6.93 -22.30 -9.20
CA ASP A 178 -7.75 -22.61 -10.36
C ASP A 178 -7.91 -21.35 -11.25
N SER A 179 -8.79 -21.38 -12.24
CA SER A 179 -9.02 -20.23 -13.14
C SER A 179 -9.61 -19.00 -12.46
N GLU A 180 -10.13 -19.13 -11.23
CA GLU A 180 -10.56 -18.01 -10.38
C GLU A 180 -9.50 -17.60 -9.35
N GLY A 181 -8.27 -18.14 -9.42
CA GLY A 181 -7.15 -17.83 -8.53
C GLY A 181 -7.01 -18.83 -7.38
N ILE A 182 -6.53 -18.38 -6.21
CA ILE A 182 -6.31 -19.25 -5.04
C ILE A 182 -7.57 -20.05 -4.66
N ARG A 183 -7.38 -21.34 -4.36
CA ARG A 183 -8.45 -22.24 -3.93
C ARG A 183 -8.75 -22.11 -2.45
N ASP A 184 -9.98 -21.70 -2.14
CA ASP A 184 -10.43 -21.50 -0.77
C ASP A 184 -10.57 -22.81 0.01
N ASP A 185 -10.96 -23.90 -0.65
CA ASP A 185 -11.03 -25.23 -0.05
C ASP A 185 -9.64 -25.80 0.30
N ILE A 186 -8.65 -25.60 -0.57
CA ILE A 186 -7.27 -26.01 -0.33
C ILE A 186 -6.62 -25.14 0.77
N LEU A 187 -6.93 -23.84 0.79
CA LEU A 187 -6.49 -22.95 1.85
C LEU A 187 -7.01 -23.41 3.23
N GLU A 188 -8.31 -23.70 3.33
CA GLU A 188 -8.91 -24.18 4.59
C GLU A 188 -8.35 -25.55 5.01
N GLU A 189 -8.22 -26.50 4.07
CA GLU A 189 -7.65 -27.82 4.34
C GLU A 189 -6.20 -27.71 4.87
N LYS A 190 -5.37 -26.86 4.25
CA LYS A 190 -3.99 -26.64 4.67
C LYS A 190 -3.90 -26.08 6.09
N LEU A 191 -4.82 -25.19 6.46
CA LEU A 191 -4.88 -24.59 7.80
C LEU A 191 -5.43 -25.56 8.85
N ASP A 192 -6.44 -26.37 8.51
CA ASP A 192 -6.98 -27.41 9.39
C ASP A 192 -5.96 -28.51 9.70
N LYS A 193 -5.12 -28.86 8.72
CA LYS A 193 -4.10 -29.91 8.85
C LYS A 193 -2.72 -29.37 9.19
N TRP A 194 -2.61 -28.09 9.60
CA TRP A 194 -1.32 -27.48 9.87
C TRP A 194 -0.63 -28.15 11.05
N ASP A 195 0.53 -28.76 10.79
CA ASP A 195 1.40 -29.34 11.80
C ASP A 195 2.76 -28.62 11.78
N GLU A 196 3.14 -28.01 12.89
CA GLU A 196 4.36 -27.19 12.95
C GLU A 196 5.65 -28.01 12.79
N GLN A 197 5.64 -29.30 13.13
CA GLN A 197 6.81 -30.18 12.97
C GLN A 197 6.98 -30.60 11.52
N ILE A 198 5.86 -30.95 10.86
CA ILE A 198 5.85 -31.32 9.43
C ILE A 198 6.17 -30.09 8.57
N GLU A 199 5.57 -28.95 8.91
CA GLU A 199 5.80 -27.72 8.18
C GLU A 199 7.09 -27.00 8.61
N GLY A 200 7.73 -27.34 9.73
CA GLY A 200 8.93 -26.65 10.19
C GLY A 200 8.74 -25.14 10.44
N ALA A 201 7.50 -24.70 10.65
CA ALA A 201 7.10 -23.33 10.93
C ALA A 201 5.77 -23.29 11.69
N LYS A 202 5.57 -22.24 12.47
CA LYS A 202 4.28 -21.99 13.13
C LYS A 202 3.18 -21.79 12.10
N ARG A 203 1.93 -22.03 12.52
CA ARG A 203 0.76 -21.78 11.67
C ARG A 203 0.79 -20.34 11.14
N PRO A 204 0.67 -20.12 9.82
CA PRO A 204 0.80 -18.81 9.22
C PRO A 204 -0.30 -17.89 9.72
N THR A 205 0.07 -16.64 9.96
CA THR A 205 -0.82 -15.56 10.38
C THR A 205 -0.97 -14.48 9.31
N VAL A 206 -0.30 -14.64 8.16
CA VAL A 206 -0.31 -13.69 7.06
C VAL A 206 -0.51 -14.43 5.74
N ILE A 207 -1.37 -13.88 4.88
CA ILE A 207 -1.54 -14.30 3.49
C ILE A 207 -1.31 -13.12 2.55
N TYR A 208 -0.51 -13.34 1.50
CA TYR A 208 -0.31 -12.40 0.40
C TYR A 208 -1.10 -12.86 -0.83
N LEU A 209 -1.88 -11.96 -1.43
CA LEU A 209 -2.73 -12.24 -2.60
C LEU A 209 -2.62 -11.12 -3.63
N VAL A 210 -2.76 -11.48 -4.92
CA VAL A 210 -3.00 -10.53 -6.02
C VAL A 210 -4.40 -10.78 -6.59
N PRO A 211 -5.47 -10.17 -6.04
CA PRO A 211 -6.83 -10.64 -6.31
C PRO A 211 -7.42 -10.28 -7.68
N CYS A 212 -6.87 -9.27 -8.35
CA CYS A 212 -7.30 -8.81 -9.67
C CYS A 212 -6.14 -8.94 -10.66
N GLY A 213 -6.36 -9.59 -11.80
CA GLY A 213 -5.32 -9.74 -12.83
C GLY A 213 -4.04 -10.37 -12.28
N GLN A 214 -4.18 -11.44 -11.51
CA GLN A 214 -3.14 -12.10 -10.73
C GLN A 214 -1.86 -12.29 -11.56
N ASN A 215 -0.70 -11.94 -11.01
CA ASN A 215 0.58 -12.15 -11.72
C ASN A 215 1.23 -13.47 -11.27
N PRO A 216 1.41 -14.47 -12.17
CA PRO A 216 1.38 -14.37 -13.63
C PRO A 216 0.11 -14.89 -14.34
N SER A 217 -0.86 -15.45 -13.61
CA SER A 217 -1.96 -16.23 -14.22
C SER A 217 -3.04 -15.43 -14.95
N GLY A 218 -3.15 -14.13 -14.67
CA GLY A 218 -4.26 -13.26 -15.08
C GLY A 218 -5.59 -13.53 -14.35
N ALA A 219 -5.64 -14.50 -13.43
CA ALA A 219 -6.86 -14.88 -12.73
C ALA A 219 -7.40 -13.72 -11.88
N THR A 220 -8.72 -13.70 -11.66
CA THR A 220 -9.37 -12.69 -10.81
C THR A 220 -10.33 -13.37 -9.86
N LEU A 221 -10.18 -13.11 -8.56
CA LEU A 221 -11.03 -13.70 -7.53
C LEU A 221 -12.45 -13.14 -7.64
N GLY A 222 -13.42 -14.01 -7.95
CA GLY A 222 -14.83 -13.67 -7.90
C GLY A 222 -15.29 -13.28 -6.49
N ILE A 223 -16.38 -12.52 -6.39
CA ILE A 223 -16.86 -12.00 -5.08
C ILE A 223 -17.16 -13.10 -4.05
N ASN A 224 -17.64 -14.26 -4.50
CA ASN A 224 -17.92 -15.40 -3.62
C ASN A 224 -16.62 -16.02 -3.09
N ARG A 225 -15.59 -16.15 -3.94
CA ARG A 225 -14.24 -16.62 -3.56
C ARG A 225 -13.63 -15.69 -2.51
N ARG A 226 -13.67 -14.37 -2.74
CA ARG A 226 -13.20 -13.35 -1.78
C ARG A 226 -13.90 -13.47 -0.42
N LYS A 227 -15.23 -13.63 -0.40
CA LYS A 227 -16.00 -13.81 0.84
C LYS A 227 -15.62 -15.09 1.59
N ARG A 228 -15.35 -16.19 0.88
CA ARG A 228 -14.93 -17.45 1.51
C ARG A 228 -13.51 -17.35 2.09
N ILE A 229 -12.56 -16.82 1.33
CA ILE A 229 -11.19 -16.55 1.82
C ILE A 229 -11.22 -15.63 3.03
N TYR A 230 -12.02 -14.56 3.00
CA TYR A 230 -12.16 -13.65 4.14
C TYR A 230 -12.69 -14.38 5.39
N LYS A 231 -13.71 -15.24 5.24
CA LYS A 231 -14.22 -16.07 6.36
C LYS A 231 -13.18 -17.03 6.92
N ILE A 232 -12.38 -17.66 6.04
CA ILE A 232 -11.27 -18.53 6.45
C ILE A 232 -10.26 -17.70 7.25
N CYS A 233 -9.85 -16.54 6.75
CA CYS A 233 -8.93 -15.64 7.46
C CYS A 233 -9.49 -15.19 8.81
N GLN A 234 -10.80 -14.98 8.93
CA GLN A 234 -11.45 -14.71 10.22
C GLN A 234 -11.42 -15.91 11.18
N LYS A 235 -11.66 -17.14 10.67
CA LYS A 235 -11.64 -18.39 11.47
C LYS A 235 -10.25 -18.66 12.06
N TYR A 236 -9.21 -18.44 11.26
CA TYR A 236 -7.83 -18.77 11.61
C TYR A 236 -7.02 -17.59 12.13
N ASP A 237 -7.61 -16.40 12.21
CA ASP A 237 -6.95 -15.14 12.58
C ASP A 237 -5.73 -14.86 11.68
N ILE A 238 -5.97 -14.64 10.39
CA ILE A 238 -4.96 -14.36 9.37
C ILE A 238 -5.15 -12.94 8.85
N VAL A 239 -4.07 -12.18 8.77
CA VAL A 239 -4.00 -10.86 8.14
C VAL A 239 -3.81 -11.03 6.63
N ILE A 240 -4.64 -10.35 5.84
CA ILE A 240 -4.56 -10.34 4.37
C ILE A 240 -3.74 -9.13 3.92
N ILE A 241 -2.67 -9.39 3.16
CA ILE A 241 -1.98 -8.40 2.35
C ILE A 241 -2.50 -8.55 0.92
N GLU A 242 -3.38 -7.61 0.52
CA GLU A 242 -3.91 -7.52 -0.85
C GLU A 242 -3.02 -6.56 -1.67
N ASP A 243 -2.33 -7.09 -2.68
CA ASP A 243 -1.58 -6.32 -3.66
C ASP A 243 -2.41 -6.18 -4.93
N ASP A 244 -2.91 -4.97 -5.20
CA ASP A 244 -3.89 -4.73 -6.27
C ASP A 244 -3.46 -3.62 -7.25
N PRO A 245 -2.32 -3.77 -7.96
CA PRO A 245 -1.86 -2.79 -8.94
C PRO A 245 -2.72 -2.79 -10.22
N TYR A 246 -3.62 -3.77 -10.38
CA TYR A 246 -4.36 -4.03 -11.61
C TYR A 246 -5.87 -3.85 -11.49
N CYS A 247 -6.42 -3.49 -10.32
CA CYS A 247 -7.88 -3.30 -10.13
C CYS A 247 -8.54 -2.38 -11.16
N THR A 248 -7.83 -1.35 -11.63
CA THR A 248 -8.35 -0.39 -12.62
C THR A 248 -8.16 -0.85 -14.06
N LEU A 249 -7.50 -2.01 -14.28
CA LEU A 249 -7.27 -2.62 -15.59
C LEU A 249 -8.34 -3.66 -15.94
N ASN A 250 -9.45 -3.71 -15.22
CA ASN A 250 -10.55 -4.64 -15.52
C ASN A 250 -11.02 -4.45 -16.99
N ILE A 251 -10.75 -5.45 -17.82
CA ILE A 251 -11.15 -5.48 -19.22
C ILE A 251 -12.51 -6.16 -19.33
N VAL A 252 -13.48 -5.49 -19.96
CA VAL A 252 -14.77 -6.11 -20.30
C VAL A 252 -14.64 -6.72 -21.70
N ASN A 253 -14.76 -8.06 -21.80
CA ASN A 253 -14.94 -8.80 -23.05
C ASN A 253 -14.01 -8.41 -24.21
N ILE A 254 -12.69 -8.64 -24.08
CA ILE A 254 -11.84 -8.80 -25.27
C ILE A 254 -11.56 -10.29 -25.40
N ILE A 255 -12.16 -10.92 -26.41
CA ILE A 255 -11.72 -12.22 -26.88
C ILE A 255 -10.34 -11.98 -27.49
N LEU A 256 -9.29 -12.29 -26.75
CA LEU A 256 -7.95 -12.41 -27.31
C LEU A 256 -7.93 -13.70 -28.13
N THR A 257 -8.25 -13.61 -29.42
CA THR A 257 -7.89 -14.65 -30.37
C THR A 257 -6.38 -14.59 -30.56
N CYS A 258 -5.68 -15.58 -30.02
CA CYS A 258 -4.30 -15.88 -30.41
C CYS A 258 -4.23 -16.29 -31.88
#